data_AF-A0A9W9A8A8-F1
#
_entry.id   AF-A0A9W9A8A8-F1
#
_cell.length_a   1.000
_cell.length_b   1.000
_cell.length_c   1.000
_cell.angle_alpha   90.00
_cell.angle_beta   90.00
_cell.angle_gamma   90.00
#
_symmetry.space_group_name_H-M   'P 1'
#
loop_
_entity.id
_entity.type
_entity.pdbx_description
1 polymer ?
#
loop_
_entity_poly.entity_id
_entity_poly.type
_entity_poly.pdbx_seq_one_letter_code
_entity_poly.pdbx_strand_id
1 'polypeptide(L)'
;IQCPCGARTQTRDHIIQTCEIYDDYRDLLWNVSDELDIGEILGTEEGIEALAEFIEKSGAIKKAGQLTPEITEPRLDDATVEGGNEADWEEEEDGRIAEEASDDED
;
A
#
# COMPACT_ATOMS: atom_id res chain seq x y z
N ILE A 1 -14.41 0.50 14.36
CA ILE A 1 -14.35 1.66 13.42
C ILE A 1 -15.63 1.63 12.59
N GLN A 2 -16.43 2.70 12.61
CA GLN A 2 -17.65 2.83 11.80
C GLN A 2 -17.31 3.34 10.40
N CYS A 3 -18.08 2.93 9.39
CA CYS A 3 -17.92 3.44 8.03
C CYS A 3 -18.56 4.84 7.92
N PRO A 4 -18.00 5.78 7.15
CA PRO A 4 -18.63 7.08 6.93
C PRO A 4 -20.02 6.97 6.27
N CYS A 5 -20.34 5.85 5.61
CA CYS A 5 -21.67 5.58 5.05
C CYS A 5 -22.71 5.24 6.13
N GLY A 6 -22.33 5.18 7.40
CA GLY A 6 -23.20 4.81 8.51
C GLY A 6 -23.23 3.31 8.82
N ALA A 7 -22.51 2.47 8.07
CA ALA A 7 -22.35 1.07 8.43
C ALA A 7 -21.59 0.92 9.77
N ARG A 8 -22.09 0.03 10.63
CA ARG A 8 -21.57 -0.16 12.01
C ARG A 8 -20.11 -0.61 12.04
N THR A 9 -19.65 -1.29 11.00
CA THR A 9 -18.30 -1.84 10.93
C THR A 9 -17.80 -1.73 9.50
N GLN A 10 -16.60 -1.16 9.34
CA GLN A 10 -15.88 -1.25 8.07
C GLN A 10 -15.29 -2.66 7.94
N THR A 11 -15.97 -3.53 7.20
CA THR A 11 -15.43 -4.81 6.77
C THR A 11 -14.90 -4.67 5.35
N ARG A 12 -13.93 -5.50 4.98
CA ARG A 12 -13.42 -5.56 3.60
C ARG A 12 -14.57 -5.79 2.60
N ASP A 13 -15.44 -6.75 2.88
CA ASP A 13 -16.62 -7.04 2.06
C ASP A 13 -17.52 -5.82 1.89
N HIS A 14 -17.75 -5.08 2.97
CA HIS A 14 -18.55 -3.87 2.89
C HIS A 14 -17.88 -2.83 1.98
N ILE A 15 -16.62 -2.51 2.24
CA ILE A 15 -15.84 -1.49 1.53
C ILE A 15 -15.76 -1.82 0.03
N ILE A 16 -15.49 -3.07 -0.31
CA ILE A 16 -15.26 -3.52 -1.69
C ILE A 16 -16.59 -3.67 -2.45
N GLN A 17 -17.63 -4.27 -1.85
CA GLN A 17 -18.81 -4.70 -2.62
C GLN A 17 -20.05 -3.82 -2.44
N THR A 18 -20.23 -3.16 -1.29
CA THR A 18 -21.54 -2.58 -0.93
C THR A 18 -21.51 -1.15 -0.44
N CYS A 19 -20.33 -0.59 -0.18
CA CYS A 19 -20.22 0.75 0.38
C CYS A 19 -20.45 1.80 -0.71
N GLU A 20 -21.58 2.50 -0.63
CA GLU A 20 -21.98 3.56 -1.56
C GLU A 20 -20.98 4.72 -1.67
N ILE A 21 -20.19 4.97 -0.62
CA ILE A 21 -19.15 6.02 -0.64
C ILE A 21 -18.01 5.69 -1.61
N TYR A 22 -17.78 4.41 -1.89
CA TYR A 22 -16.68 3.95 -2.71
C TYR A 22 -17.13 3.43 -4.07
N ASP A 23 -18.39 3.66 -4.47
CA ASP A 23 -18.94 3.18 -5.73
C ASP A 23 -18.13 3.68 -6.94
N ASP A 24 -17.82 4.98 -6.96
CA ASP A 24 -17.04 5.64 -8.03
C ASP A 24 -15.61 5.07 -8.21
N TYR A 25 -15.11 4.31 -7.24
CA TYR A 25 -13.79 3.69 -7.30
C TYR A 25 -13.86 2.19 -7.63
N ARG A 26 -15.05 1.56 -7.63
CA ARG A 26 -15.19 0.11 -7.88
C ARG A 26 -14.89 -0.28 -9.32
N ASP A 27 -14.94 0.64 -10.27
CA ASP A 27 -14.54 0.38 -11.66
C ASP A 27 -13.11 -0.18 -11.76
N LEU A 28 -12.23 0.21 -10.82
CA LEU A 28 -10.86 -0.32 -10.73
C LEU A 28 -10.84 -1.83 -10.45
N LEU A 29 -11.80 -2.31 -9.68
CA LEU A 29 -11.91 -3.72 -9.27
C LEU A 29 -12.71 -4.54 -10.29
N TRP A 30 -13.67 -3.94 -10.99
CA TRP A 30 -14.46 -4.60 -12.03
C TRP A 30 -13.62 -5.08 -13.21
N ASN A 31 -12.51 -4.41 -13.51
CA ASN A 31 -11.60 -4.88 -14.56
C ASN A 31 -10.97 -6.25 -14.22
N VAL A 32 -10.87 -6.58 -12.93
CA VAL A 32 -10.29 -7.85 -12.45
C VAL A 32 -11.37 -8.88 -12.13
N SER A 33 -12.49 -8.44 -11.55
CA SER A 33 -13.59 -9.30 -11.13
C SER A 33 -14.95 -8.65 -11.35
N ASP A 34 -15.71 -9.13 -12.32
CA ASP A 34 -17.06 -8.63 -12.63
C ASP A 34 -18.01 -8.70 -11.42
N GLU A 35 -17.86 -9.71 -10.58
CA GLU A 35 -18.68 -9.94 -9.38
C GLU A 35 -18.06 -9.34 -8.11
N LEU A 36 -16.91 -8.66 -8.22
CA LEU A 36 -16.11 -8.18 -7.08
C LEU A 36 -15.85 -9.29 -6.06
N ASP A 37 -15.54 -10.49 -6.56
CA ASP A 37 -15.24 -11.63 -5.71
C ASP A 37 -13.94 -11.36 -4.96
N ILE A 38 -14.02 -11.44 -3.64
CA ILE A 38 -12.88 -11.10 -2.79
C ILE A 38 -11.78 -12.16 -2.89
N GLY A 39 -12.15 -13.42 -3.14
CA GLY A 39 -11.19 -14.49 -3.36
C GLY A 39 -10.37 -14.26 -4.62
N GLU A 40 -11.01 -13.80 -5.70
CA GLU A 40 -10.37 -13.47 -6.97
C GLU A 40 -9.49 -12.22 -6.86
N ILE A 41 -10.03 -11.14 -6.26
CA ILE A 41 -9.30 -9.89 -6.05
C ILE A 41 -8.07 -10.11 -5.16
N LEU A 42 -8.15 -10.94 -4.12
CA LEU A 42 -7.01 -11.20 -3.22
C LEU A 42 -6.16 -12.40 -3.61
N GLY A 43 -6.65 -13.24 -4.52
CA GLY A 43 -6.01 -14.47 -4.96
C GLY A 43 -5.13 -14.28 -6.19
N THR A 44 -5.17 -13.11 -6.82
CA THR A 44 -4.44 -12.78 -8.05
C THR A 44 -3.52 -11.58 -7.84
N GLU A 45 -2.40 -11.54 -8.56
CA GLU A 45 -1.49 -10.39 -8.52
C GLU A 45 -2.19 -9.13 -9.06
N GLU A 46 -2.90 -9.26 -10.19
CA GLU A 46 -3.69 -8.18 -10.79
C GLU A 46 -4.75 -7.63 -9.83
N GLY A 47 -5.44 -8.51 -9.09
CA GLY A 47 -6.42 -8.10 -8.10
C GLY A 47 -5.81 -7.38 -6.89
N ILE A 48 -4.61 -7.80 -6.45
CA ILE A 48 -3.89 -7.11 -5.38
C ILE A 48 -3.46 -5.72 -5.84
N GLU A 49 -2.96 -5.57 -7.07
CA GLU A 49 -2.61 -4.28 -7.66
C GLU A 49 -3.83 -3.37 -7.80
N ALA A 50 -4.93 -3.87 -8.35
CA ALA A 50 -6.18 -3.12 -8.47
C ALA A 50 -6.74 -2.72 -7.09
N LEU A 51 -6.63 -3.59 -6.09
CA LEU A 51 -7.04 -3.26 -4.72
C LEU A 51 -6.13 -2.21 -4.08
N ALA A 52 -4.83 -2.23 -4.35
CA ALA A 52 -3.92 -1.20 -3.88
C ALA A 52 -4.27 0.17 -4.49
N GLU A 53 -4.51 0.23 -5.80
CA GLU A 53 -4.96 1.45 -6.48
C GLU A 53 -6.31 1.95 -5.96
N PHE A 54 -7.26 1.02 -5.73
CA PHE A 54 -8.53 1.34 -5.09
C PHE A 54 -8.34 1.98 -3.71
N ILE A 55 -7.50 1.40 -2.85
CA ILE A 55 -7.25 1.92 -1.49
C ILE A 55 -6.58 3.30 -1.56
N GLU A 56 -5.62 3.49 -2.47
CA GLU A 56 -4.92 4.76 -2.65
C GLU A 56 -5.87 5.87 -3.08
N LYS A 57 -6.68 5.63 -4.12
CA LYS A 57 -7.61 6.64 -4.68
C LYS A 57 -8.81 6.90 -3.80
N SER A 58 -9.39 5.86 -3.20
CA SER A 58 -10.58 5.99 -2.35
C SER A 58 -10.24 6.47 -0.93
N GLY A 59 -9.00 6.27 -0.49
CA GLY A 59 -8.59 6.46 0.89
C GLY A 59 -9.30 5.55 1.89
N ALA A 60 -9.89 4.44 1.43
CA ALA A 60 -10.53 3.45 2.28
C ALA A 60 -9.51 2.73 3.18
N ILE A 61 -9.97 2.07 4.26
CA ILE A 61 -9.13 1.21 5.13
C ILE A 61 -7.97 1.98 5.82
N LYS A 62 -8.01 3.31 5.85
CA LYS A 62 -7.01 4.10 6.58
C LYS A 62 -7.09 3.84 8.09
N LYS A 63 -5.92 3.71 8.71
CA LYS A 63 -5.80 3.65 10.17
C LYS A 63 -6.34 4.95 10.76
N ALA A 64 -7.37 4.86 11.60
CA ALA A 64 -7.95 6.01 12.28
C ALA A 64 -6.86 6.78 13.06
N GLY A 65 -6.58 8.03 12.65
CA GLY A 65 -5.60 8.90 13.28
C GLY A 65 -4.61 9.59 12.33
N GLN A 66 -4.48 9.14 11.07
CA GLN A 66 -3.59 9.78 10.10
C GLN A 66 -4.38 10.78 9.23
N LEU A 67 -4.32 12.08 9.57
CA LEU A 67 -4.63 13.14 8.60
C LEU A 67 -3.62 13.00 7.47
N THR A 68 -4.08 12.69 6.25
CA THR A 68 -3.19 12.76 5.09
C THR A 68 -3.02 14.25 4.77
N PRO A 69 -1.80 14.80 4.69
CA PRO A 69 -1.63 16.14 4.15
C PRO A 69 -2.15 16.12 2.71
N GLU A 70 -2.98 17.10 2.36
CA GLU A 70 -3.53 17.24 1.03
C GLU A 70 -2.36 17.36 0.05
N ILE A 71 -2.21 16.37 -0.83
CA ILE A 71 -1.32 16.51 -1.98
C ILE A 71 -2.06 17.45 -2.93
N THR A 72 -1.95 18.76 -2.69
CA THR A 72 -1.99 19.72 -3.80
C THR A 72 -0.83 19.34 -4.70
N GLU A 73 -1.13 18.75 -5.85
CA GLU A 73 -0.18 18.65 -6.95
C GLU A 73 0.48 20.03 -7.12
N PRO A 74 1.79 20.20 -6.88
CA PRO A 74 2.43 21.45 -7.23
C PRO A 74 2.42 21.52 -8.75
N ARG A 75 1.65 22.46 -9.29
CA ARG A 75 1.75 22.90 -10.69
C ARG A 75 3.24 23.14 -10.95
N LEU A 76 3.81 22.49 -11.96
CA LEU A 76 5.23 22.46 -12.33
C LEU A 76 5.85 23.81 -12.73
N ASP A 77 5.33 24.94 -12.25
CA ASP A 77 5.77 26.29 -12.59
C ASP A 77 6.12 27.20 -11.42
N ASP A 78 6.16 26.71 -10.18
CA ASP A 78 6.66 27.48 -9.03
C ASP A 78 7.74 26.72 -8.24
N ALA A 79 8.86 26.43 -8.92
CA ALA A 79 10.07 25.90 -8.31
C ALA A 79 11.02 27.07 -7.96
N THR A 80 10.84 27.68 -6.79
CA THR A 80 11.96 28.31 -6.08
C THR A 80 12.56 27.24 -5.15
N VAL A 81 13.69 26.66 -5.59
CA VAL A 81 14.55 25.76 -4.81
C VAL A 81 15.15 26.50 -3.62
N GLU A 82 15.03 25.96 -2.39
CA GLU A 82 16.00 26.15 -1.30
C GLU A 82 16.06 24.92 -0.34
N GLY A 83 17.23 24.23 -0.30
CA GLY A 83 17.83 23.42 0.79
C GLY A 83 17.15 22.09 1.21
N GLY A 84 17.75 20.89 1.03
CA GLY A 84 18.94 20.34 1.70
C GLY A 84 18.50 19.37 2.83
N ASN A 85 18.77 18.06 2.86
CA ASN A 85 20.06 17.38 2.76
C ASN A 85 19.87 15.88 2.43
N GLU A 86 20.89 15.36 1.76
CA GLU A 86 21.19 13.98 1.43
C GLU A 86 21.10 12.97 2.61
N ALA A 87 20.34 11.89 2.43
CA ALA A 87 20.49 10.70 3.27
C ALA A 87 21.37 9.69 2.53
N ASP A 88 22.68 9.91 2.68
CA ASP A 88 23.78 9.01 2.41
C ASP A 88 23.72 7.83 3.41
N TRP A 89 23.47 6.62 2.93
CA TRP A 89 23.58 5.39 3.71
C TRP A 89 24.38 4.39 2.87
N GLU A 90 25.71 4.46 2.99
CA GLU A 90 26.62 3.49 2.38
C GLU A 90 26.45 2.12 3.05
N GLU A 91 26.33 1.10 2.21
CA GLU A 91 26.27 -0.32 2.54
C GLU A 91 27.61 -0.77 3.15
N GLU A 92 27.60 -1.26 4.39
CA GLU A 92 28.77 -1.91 4.98
C GLU A 92 28.83 -3.36 4.46
N GLU A 93 29.61 -3.59 3.39
CA GLU A 93 29.95 -4.92 2.88
C GLU A 93 31.19 -5.53 3.57
N ASP A 94 31.07 -6.84 3.82
CA ASP A 94 32.10 -7.89 3.81
C ASP A 94 33.07 -8.08 4.99
N GLY A 95 33.22 -9.36 5.40
CA GLY A 95 34.10 -9.73 6.51
C GLY A 95 34.34 -11.21 6.78
N ARG A 96 34.54 -12.05 5.76
CA ARG A 96 35.38 -13.28 5.74
C ARG A 96 34.88 -14.57 6.43
N ILE A 97 34.65 -15.57 5.57
CA ILE A 97 34.84 -17.00 5.85
C ILE A 97 36.30 -17.29 6.26
N ALA A 98 36.49 -18.04 7.34
CA ALA A 98 37.75 -18.74 7.61
C ALA A 98 37.39 -20.18 7.95
N GLU A 99 37.48 -21.01 6.92
CA GLU A 99 37.47 -22.46 7.03
C GLU A 99 38.94 -22.86 7.20
N GLU A 100 39.30 -23.51 8.29
CA GLU A 100 40.38 -24.50 8.27
C GLU A 100 40.35 -25.41 9.50
N ALA A 101 40.56 -26.68 9.19
CA ALA A 101 40.50 -27.85 10.04
C ALA A 101 41.82 -28.08 10.79
N SER A 102 41.73 -28.81 11.91
CA SER A 102 42.72 -29.82 12.36
C SER A 102 42.13 -30.50 13.61
N ASP A 103 41.78 -31.78 13.61
CA ASP A 103 42.61 -33.01 13.54
C ASP A 103 43.15 -33.43 14.92
N ASP A 104 42.90 -34.71 15.21
CA ASP A 104 43.61 -35.65 16.11
C ASP A 104 43.23 -35.91 17.59
N GLU A 105 42.75 -37.15 17.78
CA GLU A 105 42.91 -38.22 18.80
C GLU A 105 43.36 -37.91 20.26
N ASP A 106 42.65 -38.49 21.25
CA ASP A 106 43.00 -39.75 21.98
C ASP A 106 41.88 -40.15 22.99
#